data_AF-A0A6F9WWH1-F1
#
_entry.id   AF-A0A6F9WWH1-F1
#
_cell.length_a   1.000
_cell.length_b   1.000
_cell.length_c   1.000
_cell.angle_alpha   90.00
_cell.angle_beta   90.00
_cell.angle_gamma   90.00
#
_symmetry.space_group_name_H-M   'P 1'
#
loop_
_entity.id
_entity.type
_entity.pdbx_description
1 polymer ?
#
loop_
_entity_poly.entity_id
_entity_poly.type
_entity_poly.pdbx_seq_one_letter_code
_entity_poly.pdbx_strand_id
1 'polypeptide(L)'
;MDIRKHLGDLLVEAGIITPVTLGRALERQKNIGGRLGEILEEMGVINQEELIQSLSRQFGFKKVARIVSHHFSKTLLDLVPAEIALMKLAFPLKLAENVLYLAVNDPFDLETMDLLSKRNNLKIVPVLATRDDLMAAISFYYRKTGSDADPRRKILVVDDDEKDAQIIELALLTEGFNIKSTSDPLKAFNLAVEFEPDLVICDSIMPRLDGFGVLRTLKADFRTEQLPVIMLTSLATGEDEKKAVESDCIDFIPKPLKPMRIVSRVKRAFRFITCMKEYGVAY
;
A
#
# COMPACT_ATOMS: atom_id res chain seq x y z
N MET A 1 27.21 -3.68 19.06
CA MET A 1 27.01 -4.73 18.04
C MET A 1 25.93 -4.23 17.09
N ASP A 2 26.27 -4.06 15.82
CA ASP A 2 25.45 -3.37 14.80
C ASP A 2 24.35 -4.32 14.28
N ILE A 3 23.18 -4.27 14.91
CA ILE A 3 22.05 -5.20 14.71
C ILE A 3 21.43 -5.12 13.29
N ARG A 4 21.74 -4.08 12.52
CA ARG A 4 21.14 -3.83 11.20
C ARG A 4 21.65 -4.71 10.05
N LYS A 5 22.61 -5.62 10.32
CA LYS A 5 23.31 -6.40 9.28
C LYS A 5 23.02 -7.91 9.22
N HIS A 6 22.15 -8.47 10.08
CA HIS A 6 22.08 -9.93 10.19
C HIS A 6 21.25 -10.65 9.12
N LEU A 7 20.11 -10.11 8.64
CA LEU A 7 19.21 -10.85 7.74
C LEU A 7 19.92 -11.34 6.46
N GLY A 8 20.79 -10.51 5.89
CA GLY A 8 21.51 -10.85 4.67
C GLY A 8 22.45 -12.03 4.83
N ASP A 9 23.31 -11.98 5.85
CA ASP A 9 24.28 -13.03 6.13
C ASP A 9 23.57 -14.36 6.45
N LEU A 10 22.43 -14.28 7.15
CA LEU A 10 21.61 -15.44 7.49
C LEU A 10 20.98 -16.12 6.27
N LEU A 11 20.54 -15.34 5.27
CA LEU A 11 20.00 -15.86 4.01
C LEU A 11 21.10 -16.52 3.17
N VAL A 12 22.34 -16.02 3.28
CA VAL A 12 23.51 -16.64 2.65
C VAL A 12 23.88 -17.96 3.32
N GLU A 13 23.92 -18.01 4.66
CA GLU A 13 24.19 -19.24 5.42
C GLU A 13 23.13 -20.32 5.18
N ALA A 14 21.86 -19.93 5.00
CA ALA A 14 20.78 -20.84 4.68
C ALA A 14 20.78 -21.32 3.21
N GLY A 15 21.68 -20.80 2.37
CA GLY A 15 21.79 -21.16 0.95
C GLY A 15 20.66 -20.63 0.07
N ILE A 16 19.88 -19.67 0.57
CA ILE A 16 18.73 -19.10 -0.15
C ILE A 16 19.21 -18.05 -1.16
N ILE A 17 20.24 -17.29 -0.78
CA ILE A 17 20.88 -16.31 -1.66
C ILE A 17 22.39 -16.51 -1.64
N THR A 18 23.08 -16.07 -2.68
CA THR A 18 24.55 -16.11 -2.71
C THR A 18 25.14 -14.85 -2.06
N PRO A 19 26.40 -14.87 -1.57
CA PRO A 19 27.08 -13.67 -1.11
C PRO A 19 27.11 -12.55 -2.16
N VAL A 20 27.19 -12.92 -3.44
CA VAL A 20 27.14 -11.98 -4.58
C VAL A 20 25.76 -11.34 -4.67
N THR A 21 24.70 -12.14 -4.54
CA THR A 21 23.32 -11.64 -4.55
C THR A 21 23.05 -10.71 -3.37
N LEU A 22 23.55 -11.07 -2.19
CA LEU A 22 23.48 -10.22 -1.00
C LEU A 22 24.18 -8.87 -1.22
N GLY A 23 25.39 -8.89 -1.79
CA GLY A 23 26.14 -7.66 -2.11
C GLY A 23 25.35 -6.72 -3.02
N ARG A 24 24.75 -7.26 -4.09
CA ARG A 24 23.88 -6.50 -5.02
C ARG A 24 22.63 -5.94 -4.33
N ALA A 25 22.01 -6.74 -3.46
CA ALA A 25 20.82 -6.31 -2.72
C ALA A 25 21.14 -5.18 -1.72
N LEU A 26 22.27 -5.26 -1.00
CA LEU A 26 22.73 -4.21 -0.08
C LEU A 26 23.12 -2.92 -0.81
N GLU A 27 23.72 -3.02 -1.99
CA GLU A 27 24.04 -1.85 -2.82
C GLU A 27 22.77 -1.14 -3.29
N ARG A 28 21.78 -1.92 -3.75
CA ARG A 28 20.46 -1.41 -4.12
C ARG A 28 19.73 -0.81 -2.92
N GLN A 29 19.81 -1.43 -1.75
CA GLN A 29 19.24 -0.91 -0.49
C GLN A 29 19.86 0.43 -0.08
N LYS A 30 21.15 0.64 -0.29
CA LYS A 30 21.79 1.93 0.01
C LYS A 30 21.27 3.05 -0.88
N ASN A 31 20.93 2.75 -2.13
CA ASN A 31 20.47 3.73 -3.11
C ASN A 31 18.97 4.04 -2.97
N ILE A 32 18.15 3.01 -2.74
CA ILE A 32 16.68 3.11 -2.72
C ILE A 32 16.14 3.29 -1.29
N GLY A 33 16.88 2.83 -0.28
CA GLY A 33 16.34 2.59 1.06
C GLY A 33 15.50 1.32 1.11
N GLY A 34 14.76 1.10 2.21
CA GLY A 34 13.85 -0.04 2.34
C GLY A 34 14.42 -1.27 3.06
N ARG A 35 13.61 -2.33 3.20
CA ARG A 35 14.00 -3.57 3.90
C ARG A 35 14.68 -4.53 2.94
N LEU A 36 15.75 -5.19 3.38
CA LEU A 36 16.54 -6.10 2.55
C LEU A 36 15.70 -7.25 1.94
N GLY A 37 14.71 -7.75 2.68
CA GLY A 37 13.81 -8.80 2.19
C GLY A 37 12.95 -8.36 0.99
N GLU A 38 12.44 -7.13 1.00
CA GLU A 38 11.64 -6.58 -0.11
C GLU A 38 12.48 -6.43 -1.38
N ILE A 39 13.73 -5.97 -1.23
CA ILE A 39 14.67 -5.83 -2.34
C ILE A 39 15.03 -7.19 -2.95
N LEU A 40 15.20 -8.21 -2.12
CA LEU A 40 15.47 -9.57 -2.60
C LEU A 40 14.27 -10.17 -3.34
N GLU A 41 13.06 -9.82 -2.92
CA GLU A 41 11.81 -10.19 -3.59
C GLU A 41 11.65 -9.48 -4.94
N GLU A 42 11.89 -8.16 -5.00
CA GLU A 42 11.91 -7.39 -6.26
C GLU A 42 12.96 -7.89 -7.26
N MET A 43 14.10 -8.37 -6.75
CA MET A 43 15.14 -8.98 -7.57
C MET A 43 14.77 -10.38 -8.08
N GLY A 44 13.62 -10.94 -7.66
CA GLY A 44 13.14 -12.27 -8.04
C GLY A 44 14.00 -13.41 -7.49
N VAL A 45 14.76 -13.15 -6.43
CA VAL A 45 15.72 -14.12 -5.86
C VAL A 45 15.05 -15.00 -4.81
N ILE A 46 14.05 -14.47 -4.11
CA ILE A 46 13.32 -15.14 -3.04
C ILE A 46 11.86 -14.73 -3.11
N ASN A 47 10.94 -15.62 -2.75
CA ASN A 47 9.53 -15.26 -2.55
C ASN A 47 9.18 -15.15 -1.05
N GLN A 48 8.02 -14.58 -0.72
CA GLN A 48 7.61 -14.36 0.68
C GLN A 48 7.50 -15.67 1.48
N GLU A 49 7.05 -16.76 0.85
CA GLU A 49 6.90 -18.05 1.52
C GLU A 49 8.24 -18.67 1.90
N GLU A 50 9.22 -18.64 0.98
CA GLU A 50 10.58 -19.10 1.19
C GLU A 50 11.28 -18.29 2.28
N LEU A 51 11.10 -16.96 2.27
CA LEU A 51 11.64 -16.08 3.30
C LEU A 51 11.08 -16.44 4.67
N ILE A 52 9.76 -16.54 4.79
CA ILE A 52 9.08 -16.86 6.05
C ILE A 52 9.42 -18.27 6.53
N GLN A 53 9.47 -19.25 5.62
CA GLN A 53 9.86 -20.61 5.96
C GLN A 53 11.28 -20.68 6.51
N SER A 54 12.20 -19.92 5.90
CA SER A 54 13.60 -19.87 6.31
C SER A 54 13.76 -19.20 7.66
N LEU A 55 13.14 -18.04 7.87
CA LEU A 55 13.13 -17.35 9.16
C LEU A 55 12.52 -18.22 10.27
N SER A 56 11.43 -18.94 9.97
CA SER A 56 10.81 -19.87 10.90
C SER A 56 11.75 -21.02 11.28
N ARG A 57 12.43 -21.63 10.30
CA ARG A 57 13.35 -22.76 10.52
C ARG A 57 14.60 -22.36 11.30
N GLN A 58 15.18 -21.20 10.99
CA GLN A 58 16.47 -20.77 11.52
C GLN A 58 16.35 -20.13 12.91
N PHE A 59 15.26 -19.39 13.17
CA PHE A 59 15.04 -18.68 14.43
C PHE A 59 13.93 -19.27 15.31
N GLY A 60 13.22 -20.30 14.82
CA GLY A 60 12.13 -20.92 15.56
C GLY A 60 10.87 -20.06 15.64
N PHE A 61 10.72 -19.04 14.80
CA PHE A 61 9.50 -18.24 14.77
C PHE A 61 8.31 -19.09 14.32
N LYS A 62 7.20 -18.96 15.02
CA LYS A 62 5.92 -19.53 14.57
C LYS A 62 5.43 -18.77 13.35
N LYS A 63 4.65 -19.45 12.51
CA LYS A 63 4.01 -18.87 11.33
C LYS A 63 2.50 -18.84 11.52
N VAL A 64 1.85 -17.85 10.92
CA VAL A 64 0.40 -17.77 10.78
C VAL A 64 0.06 -17.48 9.33
N ALA A 65 -1.07 -18.01 8.88
CA ALA A 65 -1.64 -17.72 7.57
C ALA A 65 -3.17 -17.59 7.69
N ARG A 66 -3.81 -16.99 6.68
CA ARG A 66 -5.27 -16.80 6.62
C ARG A 66 -5.81 -16.11 7.89
N ILE A 67 -5.18 -15.01 8.28
CA ILE A 67 -5.53 -14.30 9.52
C ILE A 67 -7.02 -13.90 9.52
N VAL A 68 -7.55 -13.43 8.38
CA VAL A 68 -8.96 -13.03 8.20
C VAL A 68 -9.96 -14.16 8.52
N SER A 69 -9.57 -15.44 8.40
CA SER A 69 -10.49 -16.55 8.72
C SER A 69 -10.71 -16.75 10.22
N HIS A 70 -9.97 -16.03 11.06
CA HIS A 70 -10.08 -16.07 12.52
C HIS A 70 -10.79 -14.82 13.01
N HIS A 71 -11.43 -14.90 14.17
CA HIS A 71 -12.13 -13.77 14.79
C HIS A 71 -11.27 -13.14 15.89
N PHE A 72 -11.17 -11.81 15.88
CA PHE A 72 -10.43 -11.05 16.89
C PHE A 72 -11.35 -10.06 17.59
N SER A 73 -11.23 -9.96 18.91
CA SER A 73 -12.04 -9.03 19.70
C SER A 73 -11.54 -7.60 19.54
N LYS A 74 -12.45 -6.63 19.68
CA LYS A 74 -12.08 -5.21 19.64
C LYS A 74 -11.00 -4.85 20.67
N THR A 75 -11.11 -5.37 21.89
CA THR A 75 -10.12 -5.16 22.95
C THR A 75 -8.72 -5.65 22.57
N LEU A 76 -8.62 -6.75 21.82
CA LEU A 76 -7.34 -7.25 21.31
C LEU A 76 -6.79 -6.36 20.20
N LEU A 77 -7.66 -5.93 19.27
CA LEU A 77 -7.29 -5.04 18.17
C LEU A 77 -6.80 -3.67 18.68
N ASP A 78 -7.44 -3.12 19.72
CA ASP A 78 -7.10 -1.82 20.30
C ASP A 78 -5.70 -1.78 20.95
N LEU A 79 -5.07 -2.94 21.23
CA LEU A 79 -3.69 -3.01 21.73
C LEU A 79 -2.66 -2.56 20.69
N VAL A 80 -3.00 -2.66 19.41
CA VAL A 80 -2.17 -2.20 18.30
C VAL A 80 -2.95 -1.13 17.53
N PRO A 81 -2.61 0.17 17.70
CA PRO A 81 -3.25 1.25 16.95
C PRO A 81 -3.22 1.00 15.45
N ALA A 82 -4.29 1.37 14.75
CA ALA A 82 -4.43 1.15 13.30
C ALA A 82 -3.23 1.70 12.52
N GLU A 83 -2.75 2.88 12.90
CA GLU A 83 -1.60 3.54 12.27
C GLU A 83 -0.33 2.69 12.39
N ILE A 84 -0.10 2.08 13.56
CA ILE A 84 1.06 1.20 13.79
C ILE A 84 0.88 -0.11 13.03
N ALA A 85 -0.33 -0.68 13.08
CA ALA A 85 -0.64 -1.92 12.37
C ALA A 85 -0.32 -1.78 10.87
N LEU A 86 -0.76 -0.67 10.27
CA LEU A 86 -0.52 -0.33 8.86
C LEU A 86 0.95 -0.01 8.56
N MET A 87 1.55 0.94 9.29
CA MET A 87 2.92 1.41 8.99
C MET A 87 3.98 0.35 9.25
N LYS A 88 3.75 -0.56 10.20
CA LYS A 88 4.72 -1.56 10.64
C LYS A 88 4.37 -2.98 10.25
N LEU A 89 3.25 -3.18 9.54
CA LEU A 89 2.72 -4.50 9.18
C LEU A 89 2.64 -5.43 10.40
N ALA A 90 1.94 -4.95 11.43
CA ALA A 90 1.86 -5.60 12.73
C ALA A 90 0.39 -5.86 13.09
N PHE A 91 0.02 -7.12 13.36
CA PHE A 91 -1.36 -7.48 13.65
C PHE A 91 -1.48 -8.32 14.92
N PRO A 92 -2.33 -7.95 15.90
CA PRO A 92 -2.45 -8.72 17.15
C PRO A 92 -3.23 -10.02 16.93
N LEU A 93 -2.60 -11.16 17.19
CA LEU A 93 -3.22 -12.48 17.01
C LEU A 93 -3.92 -12.99 18.25
N LYS A 94 -3.28 -12.85 19.41
CA LYS A 94 -3.86 -13.26 20.69
C LYS A 94 -3.11 -12.62 21.85
N LEU A 95 -3.85 -12.39 22.92
CA LEU A 95 -3.32 -12.05 24.23
C LEU A 95 -3.47 -13.27 25.14
N ALA A 96 -2.36 -13.73 25.74
CA ALA A 96 -2.37 -14.78 26.74
C ALA A 96 -1.53 -14.35 27.93
N GLU A 97 -2.13 -14.30 29.11
CA GLU A 97 -1.52 -13.76 30.33
C GLU A 97 -1.01 -12.33 30.10
N ASN A 98 0.32 -12.15 29.98
CA ASN A 98 0.96 -10.87 29.70
C ASN A 98 1.77 -10.90 28.40
N VAL A 99 1.41 -11.80 27.49
CA VAL A 99 2.11 -12.01 26.21
C VAL A 99 1.18 -11.72 25.04
N LEU A 100 1.53 -10.71 24.25
CA LEU A 100 0.89 -10.40 22.98
C LEU A 100 1.62 -11.11 21.85
N TYR A 101 0.92 -12.02 21.18
CA TYR A 101 1.41 -12.64 19.95
C TYR A 101 1.08 -11.71 18.79
N LEU A 102 2.12 -11.18 18.14
CA LEU A 102 2.01 -10.17 17.11
C LEU A 102 2.43 -10.78 15.78
N ALA A 103 1.49 -10.87 14.84
CA ALA A 103 1.84 -11.21 13.46
C ALA A 103 2.64 -10.06 12.86
N VAL A 104 3.80 -10.36 12.28
CA VAL A 104 4.72 -9.40 11.68
C VAL A 104 5.35 -9.98 10.42
N ASN A 105 5.64 -9.11 9.46
CA ASN A 105 6.44 -9.47 8.29
C ASN A 105 7.95 -9.48 8.62
N ASP A 106 8.37 -8.63 9.57
CA ASP A 106 9.76 -8.55 10.02
C ASP A 106 9.85 -8.77 11.54
N PRO A 107 10.36 -9.92 11.99
CA PRO A 107 10.50 -10.23 13.41
C PRO A 107 11.69 -9.52 14.07
N PHE A 108 12.50 -8.76 13.33
CA PHE A 108 13.66 -8.03 13.83
C PHE A 108 13.42 -6.52 14.00
N ASP A 109 12.18 -6.06 13.79
CA ASP A 109 11.76 -4.69 14.08
C ASP A 109 11.63 -4.47 15.61
N LEU A 110 12.79 -4.44 16.29
CA LEU A 110 12.93 -4.28 17.74
C LEU A 110 12.34 -2.97 18.23
N GLU A 111 12.39 -1.92 17.42
CA GLU A 111 11.80 -0.62 17.74
C GLU A 111 10.28 -0.73 17.88
N THR A 112 9.60 -1.35 16.91
CA THR A 112 8.15 -1.55 16.94
C THR A 112 7.74 -2.46 18.11
N MET A 113 8.50 -3.54 18.34
CA MET A 113 8.24 -4.43 19.47
C MET A 113 8.40 -3.74 20.82
N ASP A 114 9.46 -2.95 21.02
CA ASP A 114 9.70 -2.20 22.27
C ASP A 114 8.63 -1.13 22.50
N LEU A 115 8.22 -0.42 21.44
CA LEU A 115 7.15 0.57 21.50
C LEU A 115 5.82 -0.06 21.94
N LEU A 116 5.40 -1.15 21.30
CA LEU A 116 4.15 -1.84 21.63
C LEU A 116 4.22 -2.51 23.01
N SER A 117 5.39 -3.03 23.38
CA SER A 117 5.67 -3.60 24.71
C SER A 117 5.46 -2.56 25.80
N LYS A 118 6.17 -1.43 25.72
CA LYS A 118 6.11 -0.34 26.72
C LYS A 118 4.73 0.29 26.82
N ARG A 119 4.06 0.51 25.68
CA ARG A 119 2.73 1.11 25.65
C ARG A 119 1.70 0.28 26.42
N ASN A 120 1.75 -1.04 26.26
CA ASN A 120 0.73 -1.93 26.78
C ASN A 120 1.19 -2.68 28.06
N ASN A 121 2.45 -2.52 28.47
CA ASN A 121 3.10 -3.31 29.52
C ASN A 121 3.04 -4.83 29.26
N LEU A 122 3.22 -5.24 28.00
CA LEU A 122 3.10 -6.62 27.54
C LEU A 122 4.44 -7.13 26.99
N LYS A 123 4.72 -8.42 27.16
CA LYS A 123 5.76 -9.09 26.40
C LYS A 123 5.26 -9.33 24.97
N ILE A 124 6.00 -8.87 23.97
CA ILE A 124 5.66 -9.14 22.56
C ILE A 124 6.37 -10.41 22.11
N VAL A 125 5.63 -11.32 21.46
CA VAL A 125 6.18 -12.48 20.77
C VAL A 125 5.83 -12.37 19.28
N PRO A 126 6.81 -12.18 18.39
CA PRO A 126 6.56 -12.10 16.97
C PRO A 126 6.15 -13.46 16.41
N VAL A 127 5.21 -13.42 15.47
CA VAL A 127 4.75 -14.56 14.67
C VAL A 127 4.84 -14.13 13.20
N LEU A 128 5.49 -14.93 12.36
CA LEU A 128 5.68 -14.58 10.96
C LEU A 128 4.36 -14.70 10.17
N ALA A 129 4.08 -13.72 9.34
CA ALA A 129 2.98 -13.72 8.38
C ALA A 129 3.42 -13.02 7.09
N THR A 130 2.86 -13.43 5.96
CA THR A 130 3.14 -12.78 4.67
C THR A 130 2.60 -11.35 4.68
N ARG A 131 3.16 -10.51 3.81
CA ARG A 131 2.67 -9.14 3.62
C ARG A 131 1.20 -9.15 3.23
N ASP A 132 0.83 -10.06 2.34
CA ASP A 132 -0.53 -10.17 1.81
C ASP A 132 -1.55 -10.54 2.90
N ASP A 133 -1.24 -11.54 3.74
CA ASP A 133 -2.13 -11.93 4.84
C ASP A 133 -2.27 -10.82 5.90
N LEU A 134 -1.17 -10.11 6.20
CA LEU A 134 -1.18 -8.98 7.13
C LEU A 134 -2.00 -7.83 6.58
N MET A 135 -1.78 -7.43 5.33
CA MET A 135 -2.54 -6.36 4.69
C MET A 135 -4.02 -6.68 4.65
N ALA A 136 -4.40 -7.90 4.23
CA ALA A 136 -5.79 -8.33 4.20
C ALA A 136 -6.44 -8.25 5.60
N ALA A 137 -5.75 -8.72 6.64
CA ALA A 137 -6.25 -8.66 8.00
C ALA A 137 -6.38 -7.23 8.53
N ILE A 138 -5.36 -6.40 8.30
CA ILE A 138 -5.34 -5.02 8.78
C ILE A 138 -6.47 -4.23 8.11
N SER A 139 -6.62 -4.33 6.78
CA SER A 139 -7.69 -3.68 6.04
C SER A 139 -9.09 -4.14 6.46
N PHE A 140 -9.24 -5.43 6.81
CA PHE A 140 -10.51 -5.97 7.27
C PHE A 140 -10.90 -5.46 8.67
N TYR A 141 -9.96 -5.53 9.63
CA TYR A 141 -10.24 -5.31 11.05
C TYR A 141 -10.10 -3.87 11.54
N TYR A 142 -9.15 -3.10 10.97
CA TYR A 142 -8.91 -1.70 11.39
C TYR A 142 -9.72 -0.69 10.57
N ARG A 143 -10.69 -1.17 9.80
CA ARG A 143 -11.62 -0.35 9.05
C ARG A 143 -12.43 0.52 10.02
N LYS A 144 -12.15 1.83 10.06
CA LYS A 144 -12.94 2.78 10.86
C LYS A 144 -14.41 2.67 10.46
N THR A 145 -15.26 2.29 11.41
CA THR A 145 -16.71 2.52 11.38
C THR A 145 -16.95 4.03 11.44
N GLY A 146 -16.95 4.64 10.26
CA GLY A 146 -17.02 6.08 10.03
C GLY A 146 -16.53 6.48 8.63
N SER A 147 -16.32 5.52 7.72
CA SER A 147 -15.88 5.78 6.35
C SER A 147 -17.04 5.60 5.38
N ASP A 148 -17.34 6.66 4.64
CA ASP A 148 -18.12 6.72 3.40
C ASP A 148 -17.51 5.86 2.26
N ALA A 149 -16.43 5.11 2.54
CA ALA A 149 -15.72 4.25 1.60
C ALA A 149 -16.30 2.83 1.60
N ASP A 150 -16.91 2.46 0.49
CA ASP A 150 -17.28 1.09 0.16
C ASP A 150 -15.99 0.29 -0.16
N PRO A 151 -15.72 -0.87 0.49
CA PRO A 151 -14.51 -1.66 0.24
C PRO A 151 -14.44 -2.26 -1.16
N ARG A 152 -15.56 -2.26 -1.87
CA ARG A 152 -15.64 -2.65 -3.27
C ARG A 152 -15.12 -1.56 -4.20
N ARG A 153 -14.94 -0.32 -3.72
CA ARG A 153 -14.46 0.78 -4.55
C ARG A 153 -13.00 0.59 -4.90
N LYS A 154 -12.76 0.42 -6.19
CA LYS A 154 -11.46 0.20 -6.80
C LYS A 154 -10.90 1.52 -7.32
N ILE A 155 -9.63 1.79 -7.04
CA ILE A 155 -8.94 3.00 -7.48
C ILE A 155 -7.71 2.59 -8.28
N LEU A 156 -7.57 3.10 -9.50
CA LEU A 156 -6.36 2.95 -10.29
C LEU A 156 -5.49 4.19 -10.11
N VAL A 157 -4.23 4.02 -9.71
CA VAL A 157 -3.24 5.08 -9.62
C VAL A 157 -2.27 4.97 -10.80
N VAL A 158 -2.02 6.08 -11.50
CA VAL A 158 -1.08 6.16 -12.63
C VAL A 158 -0.11 7.29 -12.33
N ASP A 159 1.09 6.97 -11.89
CA ASP A 159 2.12 7.95 -11.51
C ASP A 159 3.50 7.31 -11.73
N ASP A 160 4.41 7.99 -12.43
CA ASP A 160 5.77 7.48 -12.68
C ASP A 160 6.73 7.71 -11.50
N ASP A 161 6.33 8.53 -10.52
CA ASP A 161 7.04 8.70 -9.25
C ASP A 161 6.52 7.70 -8.20
N GLU A 162 7.34 6.71 -7.89
CA GLU A 162 7.01 5.66 -6.91
C GLU A 162 6.71 6.21 -5.51
N LYS A 163 7.30 7.34 -5.11
CA LYS A 163 7.07 7.91 -3.77
C LYS A 163 5.68 8.52 -3.70
N ASP A 164 5.27 9.23 -4.74
CA ASP A 164 3.94 9.82 -4.83
C ASP A 164 2.88 8.72 -4.89
N ALA A 165 3.10 7.67 -5.69
CA ALA A 165 2.24 6.49 -5.73
C ALA A 165 2.09 5.83 -4.34
N GLN A 166 3.19 5.62 -3.62
CA GLN A 166 3.18 5.05 -2.26
C GLN A 166 2.41 5.90 -1.25
N ILE A 167 2.53 7.24 -1.33
CA ILE A 167 1.78 8.16 -0.46
C ILE A 167 0.28 8.02 -0.71
N ILE A 168 -0.14 7.93 -1.98
CA ILE A 168 -1.54 7.77 -2.37
C ILE A 168 -2.08 6.41 -1.92
N GLU A 169 -1.35 5.34 -2.23
CA GLU A 169 -1.72 3.98 -1.85
C GLU A 169 -1.90 3.88 -0.35
N LEU A 170 -0.91 4.30 0.44
CA LEU A 170 -1.01 4.25 1.90
C LEU A 170 -2.20 5.06 2.39
N ALA A 171 -2.35 6.31 1.93
CA ALA A 171 -3.43 7.19 2.35
C ALA A 171 -4.82 6.58 2.10
N LEU A 172 -5.01 5.86 0.99
CA LEU A 172 -6.31 5.35 0.58
C LEU A 172 -6.55 3.90 1.02
N LEU A 173 -5.52 3.08 1.16
CA LEU A 173 -5.61 1.75 1.77
C LEU A 173 -6.01 1.85 3.25
N THR A 174 -5.50 2.86 3.98
CA THR A 174 -5.93 3.13 5.37
C THR A 174 -7.43 3.43 5.49
N GLU A 175 -8.04 3.94 4.42
CA GLU A 175 -9.48 4.22 4.34
C GLU A 175 -10.30 3.00 3.85
N GLY A 176 -9.62 1.92 3.46
CA GLY A 176 -10.21 0.66 3.05
C GLY A 176 -10.69 0.61 1.59
N PHE A 177 -10.04 1.37 0.69
CA PHE A 177 -10.21 1.25 -0.76
C PHE A 177 -9.34 0.11 -1.33
N ASN A 178 -9.76 -0.47 -2.46
CA ASN A 178 -8.93 -1.42 -3.22
C ASN A 178 -8.14 -0.65 -4.27
N ILE A 179 -6.82 -0.83 -4.34
CA ILE A 179 -5.96 0.00 -5.19
C ILE A 179 -5.08 -0.87 -6.06
N LYS A 180 -4.96 -0.48 -7.32
CA LYS A 180 -3.86 -0.90 -8.20
C LYS A 180 -3.12 0.34 -8.66
N SER A 181 -1.80 0.23 -8.82
CA SER A 181 -0.98 1.29 -9.37
C SER A 181 -0.22 0.81 -10.61
N THR A 182 0.16 1.77 -11.45
CA THR A 182 1.13 1.56 -12.52
C THR A 182 1.98 2.81 -12.71
N SER A 183 3.27 2.60 -12.91
CA SER A 183 4.23 3.65 -13.30
C SER A 183 4.41 3.78 -14.80
N ASP A 184 3.72 2.94 -15.58
CA ASP A 184 3.75 2.99 -17.04
C ASP A 184 2.42 3.54 -17.57
N PRO A 185 2.37 4.79 -18.04
CA PRO A 185 1.12 5.40 -18.51
C PRO A 185 0.53 4.67 -19.71
N LEU A 186 1.32 3.89 -20.46
CA LEU A 186 0.83 3.09 -21.59
C LEU A 186 0.03 1.85 -21.13
N LYS A 187 0.20 1.40 -19.88
CA LYS A 187 -0.57 0.28 -19.30
C LYS A 187 -1.88 0.72 -18.67
N ALA A 188 -2.05 2.02 -18.43
CA ALA A 188 -3.21 2.56 -17.72
C ALA A 188 -4.54 2.12 -18.32
N PHE A 189 -4.67 2.15 -19.65
CA PHE A 189 -5.89 1.73 -20.34
C PHE A 189 -6.21 0.24 -20.13
N ASN A 190 -5.25 -0.64 -20.40
CA ASN A 190 -5.45 -2.09 -20.24
C ASN A 190 -5.77 -2.44 -18.78
N LEU A 191 -5.07 -1.82 -17.83
CA LEU A 191 -5.36 -1.99 -16.41
C LEU A 191 -6.74 -1.45 -16.03
N ALA A 192 -7.20 -0.34 -16.60
CA ALA A 192 -8.54 0.17 -16.36
C ALA A 192 -9.61 -0.82 -16.84
N VAL A 193 -9.42 -1.44 -18.01
CA VAL A 193 -10.33 -2.46 -18.54
C VAL A 193 -10.31 -3.74 -17.68
N GLU A 194 -9.13 -4.21 -17.26
CA GLU A 194 -9.01 -5.45 -16.49
C GLU A 194 -9.42 -5.31 -15.02
N PHE A 195 -9.08 -4.18 -14.41
CA PHE A 195 -9.34 -3.94 -13.00
C PHE A 195 -10.75 -3.40 -12.75
N GLU A 196 -11.33 -2.71 -13.73
CA GLU A 196 -12.61 -2.01 -13.65
C GLU A 196 -12.64 -1.07 -12.43
N PRO A 197 -11.77 -0.04 -12.38
CA PRO A 197 -11.74 0.90 -11.27
C PRO A 197 -13.01 1.76 -11.25
N ASP A 198 -13.40 2.22 -10.06
CA ASP A 198 -14.45 3.22 -9.88
C ASP A 198 -13.90 4.66 -9.96
N LEU A 199 -12.57 4.83 -9.94
CA LEU A 199 -11.88 6.11 -9.97
C LEU A 199 -10.44 5.92 -10.45
N VAL A 200 -9.94 6.84 -11.27
CA VAL A 200 -8.52 6.93 -11.63
C VAL A 200 -7.90 8.16 -10.96
N ILE A 201 -6.71 8.01 -10.39
CA ILE A 201 -5.85 9.10 -9.95
C ILE A 201 -4.62 9.08 -10.86
N CYS A 202 -4.35 10.15 -11.58
CA CYS A 202 -3.30 10.18 -12.60
C CYS A 202 -2.39 11.38 -12.41
N ASP A 203 -1.07 11.20 -12.47
CA ASP A 203 -0.16 12.33 -12.60
C ASP A 203 -0.39 13.03 -13.94
N SER A 204 -0.45 14.35 -13.91
CA SER A 204 -0.55 15.19 -15.10
C SER A 204 0.72 15.17 -15.93
N ILE A 205 1.90 15.00 -15.33
CA ILE A 205 3.20 15.04 -16.01
C ILE A 205 3.87 13.69 -15.85
N MET A 206 4.05 12.96 -16.95
CA MET A 206 4.73 11.66 -16.99
C MET A 206 5.50 11.52 -18.31
N PRO A 207 6.58 10.72 -18.37
CA PRO A 207 7.31 10.45 -19.60
C PRO A 207 6.49 9.59 -20.57
N ARG A 208 6.76 9.74 -21.88
CA ARG A 208 6.12 9.03 -23.01
C ARG A 208 4.66 9.40 -23.26
N LEU A 209 3.82 9.41 -22.23
CA LEU A 209 2.41 9.82 -22.30
C LEU A 209 2.04 10.55 -21.01
N ASP A 210 1.61 11.80 -21.14
CA ASP A 210 1.20 12.63 -20.01
C ASP A 210 -0.19 12.22 -19.48
N GLY A 211 -0.57 12.72 -18.29
CA GLY A 211 -1.85 12.36 -17.68
C GLY A 211 -3.05 12.74 -18.53
N PHE A 212 -2.96 13.88 -19.24
CA PHE A 212 -4.00 14.29 -20.18
C PHE A 212 -4.12 13.35 -21.37
N GLY A 213 -3.00 12.77 -21.84
CA GLY A 213 -2.99 11.71 -22.83
C GLY A 213 -3.63 10.42 -22.33
N VAL A 214 -3.37 10.03 -21.08
CA VAL A 214 -4.08 8.91 -20.42
C VAL A 214 -5.57 9.19 -20.35
N LEU A 215 -5.98 10.39 -19.91
CA LEU A 215 -7.39 10.81 -19.86
C LEU A 215 -8.06 10.69 -21.23
N ARG A 216 -7.45 11.26 -22.28
CA ARG A 216 -8.00 11.15 -23.66
C ARG A 216 -8.16 9.70 -24.10
N THR A 217 -7.20 8.84 -23.76
CA THR A 217 -7.24 7.41 -24.10
C THR A 217 -8.39 6.71 -23.39
N LEU A 218 -8.60 7.00 -22.10
CA LEU A 218 -9.72 6.44 -21.33
C LEU A 218 -11.07 6.96 -21.84
N LYS A 219 -11.16 8.24 -22.19
CA LYS A 219 -12.38 8.87 -22.72
C LYS A 219 -12.75 8.43 -24.14
N ALA A 220 -11.82 7.85 -24.90
CA ALA A 220 -12.06 7.42 -26.28
C ALA A 220 -12.69 6.03 -26.43
N ASP A 221 -12.81 5.23 -25.35
CA ASP A 221 -13.35 3.87 -25.38
C ASP A 221 -14.58 3.74 -24.47
N PHE A 222 -15.66 3.18 -24.99
CA PHE A 222 -16.94 3.04 -24.29
C PHE A 222 -16.87 2.28 -22.96
N ARG A 223 -15.84 1.43 -22.77
CA ARG A 223 -15.64 0.69 -21.51
C ARG A 223 -15.09 1.57 -20.40
N THR A 224 -14.38 2.64 -20.75
CA THR A 224 -13.66 3.51 -19.81
C THR A 224 -14.08 4.97 -19.88
N GLU A 225 -14.94 5.35 -20.84
CA GLU A 225 -15.30 6.76 -21.07
C GLU A 225 -15.98 7.43 -19.88
N GLN A 226 -16.71 6.65 -19.08
CA GLN A 226 -17.38 7.09 -17.86
C GLN A 226 -16.48 7.01 -16.62
N LEU A 227 -15.20 6.67 -16.76
CA LEU A 227 -14.31 6.62 -15.61
C LEU A 227 -14.00 8.05 -15.13
N PRO A 228 -14.24 8.34 -13.85
CA PRO A 228 -13.85 9.61 -13.28
C PRO A 228 -12.34 9.61 -13.07
N VAL A 229 -11.71 10.73 -13.43
CA VAL A 229 -10.26 10.91 -13.28
C VAL A 229 -10.00 12.10 -12.36
N ILE A 230 -9.14 11.92 -11.38
CA ILE A 230 -8.56 13.00 -10.58
C ILE A 230 -7.12 13.19 -11.04
N MET A 231 -6.74 14.42 -11.39
CA MET A 231 -5.38 14.73 -11.81
C MET A 231 -4.51 15.16 -10.62
N LEU A 232 -3.30 14.63 -10.54
CA LEU A 232 -2.24 15.15 -9.68
C LEU A 232 -1.48 16.21 -10.48
N THR A 233 -1.31 17.40 -9.92
CA THR A 233 -0.76 18.53 -10.67
C THR A 233 0.26 19.29 -9.85
N SER A 234 1.38 19.66 -10.47
CA SER A 234 2.38 20.53 -9.85
C SER A 234 1.99 22.02 -9.90
N LEU A 235 0.89 22.39 -10.61
CA LEU A 235 0.40 23.76 -10.86
C LEU A 235 1.54 24.79 -10.90
N ALA A 236 2.47 24.62 -11.83
CA ALA A 236 3.68 25.43 -11.90
C ALA A 236 3.54 26.60 -12.89
N THR A 237 2.56 26.54 -13.80
CA THR A 237 2.39 27.51 -14.89
C THR A 237 0.92 27.84 -15.18
N GLY A 238 0.65 28.98 -15.82
CA GLY A 238 -0.70 29.33 -16.28
C GLY A 238 -1.22 28.42 -17.41
N GLU A 239 -0.35 27.67 -18.08
CA GLU A 239 -0.73 26.69 -19.09
C GLU A 239 -1.28 25.40 -18.44
N ASP A 240 -0.74 25.01 -17.28
CA ASP A 240 -1.25 23.91 -16.46
C ASP A 240 -2.65 24.22 -15.91
N GLU A 241 -2.89 25.46 -15.50
CA GLU A 241 -4.22 25.92 -15.05
C GLU A 241 -5.24 25.87 -16.19
N LYS A 242 -4.85 26.30 -17.40
CA LYS A 242 -5.74 26.26 -18.56
C LYS A 242 -6.11 24.82 -18.95
N LYS A 243 -5.11 23.93 -19.04
CA LYS A 243 -5.35 22.50 -19.31
C LYS A 243 -6.19 21.85 -18.22
N ALA A 244 -6.01 22.26 -16.96
CA ALA A 244 -6.82 21.77 -15.86
C ALA A 244 -8.30 22.15 -16.04
N VAL A 245 -8.58 23.42 -16.34
CA VAL A 245 -9.95 23.93 -16.55
C VAL A 245 -10.62 23.30 -17.78
N GLU A 246 -9.88 23.07 -18.86
CA GLU A 246 -10.40 22.54 -20.12
C GLU A 246 -10.51 21.00 -20.16
N SER A 247 -10.08 20.30 -19.11
CA SER A 247 -10.07 18.83 -19.09
C SER A 247 -11.35 18.22 -18.51
N ASP A 248 -11.79 17.08 -19.07
CA ASP A 248 -12.91 16.26 -18.56
C ASP A 248 -12.57 15.43 -17.31
N CYS A 249 -11.70 15.96 -16.45
CA CYS A 249 -11.42 15.35 -15.16
C CYS A 249 -12.31 15.95 -14.07
N ILE A 250 -12.58 15.18 -13.02
CA ILE A 250 -13.61 15.54 -12.03
C ILE A 250 -13.05 16.32 -10.83
N ASP A 251 -11.74 16.29 -10.61
CA ASP A 251 -11.05 17.07 -9.56
C ASP A 251 -9.54 17.10 -9.80
N PHE A 252 -8.86 17.97 -9.05
CA PHE A 252 -7.40 18.09 -9.03
C PHE A 252 -6.84 17.99 -7.60
N ILE A 253 -5.68 17.34 -7.48
CA ILE A 253 -4.89 17.31 -6.25
C ILE A 253 -3.53 17.97 -6.55
N PRO A 254 -3.25 19.16 -5.99
CA PRO A 254 -1.94 19.78 -6.19
C PRO A 254 -0.83 18.97 -5.50
N LYS A 255 0.38 18.95 -6.04
CA LYS A 255 1.60 18.50 -5.36
C LYS A 255 2.16 19.67 -4.51
N PRO A 256 2.86 19.43 -3.38
CA PRO A 256 3.26 18.14 -2.82
C PRO A 256 2.09 17.41 -2.15
N LEU A 257 2.05 16.09 -2.32
CA LEU A 257 0.95 15.24 -1.86
C LEU A 257 0.85 15.18 -0.33
N LYS A 258 -0.37 15.34 0.19
CA LYS A 258 -0.68 15.23 1.62
C LYS A 258 -1.75 14.16 1.82
N PRO A 259 -1.53 13.14 2.66
CA PRO A 259 -2.47 12.03 2.86
C PRO A 259 -3.91 12.47 3.11
N MET A 260 -4.13 13.41 4.03
CA MET A 260 -5.48 13.93 4.33
C MET A 260 -6.15 14.62 3.13
N ARG A 261 -5.38 15.30 2.28
CA ARG A 261 -5.93 15.94 1.08
C ARG A 261 -6.35 14.88 0.06
N ILE A 262 -5.55 13.83 -0.12
CA ILE A 262 -5.87 12.71 -1.01
C ILE A 262 -7.18 12.05 -0.56
N VAL A 263 -7.25 11.65 0.71
CA VAL A 263 -8.43 11.01 1.32
C VAL A 263 -9.68 11.86 1.15
N SER A 264 -9.61 13.15 1.50
CA SER A 264 -10.78 14.04 1.43
C SER A 264 -11.27 14.25 -0.01
N ARG A 265 -10.34 14.36 -0.98
CA ARG A 265 -10.65 14.54 -2.40
C ARG A 265 -11.28 13.29 -3.00
N VAL A 266 -10.73 12.11 -2.71
CA VAL A 266 -11.29 10.83 -3.14
C VAL A 266 -12.68 10.58 -2.55
N LYS A 267 -12.88 10.81 -1.24
CA LYS A 267 -14.20 10.69 -0.62
C LYS A 267 -15.21 11.68 -1.22
N ARG A 268 -14.79 12.91 -1.51
CA ARG A 268 -15.63 13.91 -2.18
C ARG A 268 -16.01 13.47 -3.60
N ALA A 269 -15.05 12.98 -4.37
CA ALA A 269 -15.29 12.44 -5.70
C ALA A 269 -16.30 11.30 -5.66
N PHE A 270 -16.15 10.35 -4.74
CA PHE A 270 -17.10 9.25 -4.62
C PHE A 270 -18.51 9.68 -4.19
N ARG A 271 -18.65 10.67 -3.30
CA ARG A 271 -19.98 11.26 -3.02
C ARG A 271 -20.59 11.90 -4.27
N PHE A 272 -19.78 12.63 -5.04
CA PHE A 272 -20.22 13.23 -6.29
C PHE A 272 -20.67 12.17 -7.31
N ILE A 273 -19.87 11.13 -7.54
CA ILE A 273 -20.18 10.01 -8.43
C ILE A 273 -21.48 9.30 -8.00
N THR A 274 -21.66 9.09 -6.69
CA THR A 274 -22.88 8.44 -6.15
C THR A 274 -24.12 9.30 -6.44
N CYS A 275 -24.03 10.60 -6.15
CA CYS A 275 -25.09 11.56 -6.44
C CYS A 275 -25.43 11.57 -7.94
N MET A 276 -24.44 11.68 -8.82
CA MET A 276 -24.66 11.72 -10.27
C MET A 276 -25.32 10.44 -10.81
N LYS A 277 -24.92 9.26 -10.30
CA LYS A 277 -25.54 7.97 -10.63
C LYS A 277 -27.01 7.90 -10.19
N GLU A 278 -27.37 8.46 -9.03
CA GLU A 278 -28.75 8.52 -8.55
C GLU A 278 -29.65 9.37 -9.47
N TYR A 279 -29.11 10.42 -10.10
CA TYR A 279 -29.83 11.29 -11.02
C TYR A 279 -29.71 10.86 -12.50
N GLY A 280 -29.00 9.77 -12.81
CA GLY A 280 -28.82 9.28 -14.18
C GLY A 280 -28.00 10.19 -15.08
N VAL A 281 -27.09 10.99 -14.50
CA VAL A 281 -26.29 11.99 -15.23
C VAL A 281 -24.84 11.48 -15.36
N ALA A 282 -24.29 11.55 -16.58
CA ALA A 282 -22.87 11.30 -16.84
C ALA A 282 -21.99 12.41 -16.26
N TYR A 283 -20.72 12.11 -15.96
CA TYR A 283 -19.76 13.06 -15.40
C TYR A 283 -18.42 13.07 -16.15
#